data_AF-A0A357CMT2-F1
#
_entry.id   AF-A0A357CMT2-F1
#
_cell.length_a   1.000
_cell.length_b   1.000
_cell.length_c   1.000
_cell.angle_alpha   90.00
_cell.angle_beta   90.00
_cell.angle_gamma   90.00
#
_symmetry.space_group_name_H-M   'P 1'
#
loop_
_entity.id
_entity.type
_entity.pdbx_description
1 polymer ?
#
loop_
_entity_poly.entity_id
_entity_poly.type
_entity_poly.pdbx_seq_one_letter_code
_entity_poly.pdbx_strand_id
1 'polypeptide(L)'
;VLGGTLSPLDGVGPDDLSIAKLIERARDPHVKEVLLALNATVEGQSTAHYLMDRLAGANVTVSRLAYGVPIGGELDYLDEGTLAAAVKARKAM
;
A
#
# COMPACT_ATOMS: atom_id res chain seq x y z
N VAL A 1 -6.04 -7.72 8.41
CA VAL A 1 -4.87 -7.10 9.07
C VAL A 1 -3.67 -7.99 8.80
N LEU A 2 -2.55 -7.43 8.37
CA LEU A 2 -1.37 -8.21 7.95
C LEU A 2 -0.47 -8.61 9.12
N GLY A 3 -0.55 -7.92 10.26
CA GLY A 3 0.31 -8.16 11.42
C GLY A 3 1.64 -7.39 11.39
N GLY A 4 1.89 -6.63 10.33
CA GLY A 4 3.10 -5.83 10.16
C GLY A 4 3.35 -5.51 8.68
N THR A 5 4.59 -5.13 8.38
CA THR A 5 5.14 -4.94 7.03
C THR A 5 6.36 -5.83 6.86
N LEU A 6 6.70 -6.16 5.61
CA LEU A 6 7.96 -6.85 5.30
C LEU A 6 9.12 -5.96 5.75
N SER A 7 10.03 -6.53 6.53
CA SER A 7 11.24 -5.85 6.97
C SER A 7 12.41 -6.84 6.91
N PRO A 8 13.19 -6.83 5.81
CA PRO A 8 14.40 -7.64 5.72
C PRO A 8 15.41 -7.32 6.82
N LEU A 9 15.44 -6.07 7.29
CA LEU A 9 16.34 -5.61 8.35
C LEU A 9 15.98 -6.23 9.71
N ASP A 10 14.68 -6.36 10.00
CA ASP A 10 14.17 -6.97 11.23
C ASP A 10 13.94 -8.49 11.10
N GLY A 11 14.26 -9.08 9.94
CA GLY A 11 14.04 -10.50 9.64
C GLY A 11 12.56 -10.89 9.48
N VAL A 12 11.66 -9.92 9.27
CA VAL A 12 10.22 -10.17 9.09
C VAL A 12 9.93 -10.50 7.62
N GLY A 13 9.62 -11.78 7.37
CA GLY A 13 9.30 -12.30 6.05
C GLY A 13 7.80 -12.37 5.74
N PRO A 14 7.43 -12.82 4.53
CA PRO A 14 6.03 -12.98 4.14
C PRO A 14 5.25 -13.98 4.99
N ASP A 15 5.92 -15.02 5.51
CA ASP A 15 5.30 -16.09 6.30
C ASP A 15 4.99 -15.65 7.73
N ASP A 16 5.67 -14.61 8.23
CA ASP A 16 5.37 -13.96 9.51
C ASP A 16 4.13 -13.05 9.42
N LEU A 17 3.68 -12.74 8.19
CA LEU A 17 2.54 -11.88 7.93
C LEU A 17 1.33 -12.70 7.49
N SER A 18 0.14 -12.16 7.73
CA SER A 18 -1.13 -12.78 7.33
C SER A 18 -1.45 -12.62 5.84
N ILE A 19 -0.45 -12.78 4.96
CA ILE A 19 -0.58 -12.59 3.50
C ILE A 19 -1.38 -13.72 2.87
N ALA A 20 -1.14 -14.98 3.25
CA ALA A 20 -1.88 -16.12 2.71
C ALA A 20 -3.40 -15.99 2.93
N LYS A 21 -3.80 -15.60 4.15
CA LYS A 21 -5.21 -15.34 4.51
C LYS A 21 -5.81 -14.17 3.71
N LEU A 22 -5.02 -13.15 3.40
CA LEU A 22 -5.48 -12.05 2.53
C LEU A 22 -5.76 -12.56 1.11
N ILE A 23 -4.86 -13.37 0.54
CA ILE A 23 -5.03 -13.91 -0.82
C ILE A 23 -6.25 -14.82 -0.89
N GLU A 24 -6.45 -15.68 0.11
CA GLU A 24 -7.63 -16.55 0.18
C GLU A 24 -8.92 -15.73 0.18
N ARG A 25 -9.00 -14.69 1.03
CA ARG A 25 -10.16 -13.78 1.07
C ARG A 25 -10.37 -13.01 -0.22
N ALA A 26 -9.29 -12.61 -0.89
CA ALA A 26 -9.37 -11.86 -2.14
C ALA A 26 -9.91 -12.72 -3.30
N ARG A 27 -9.83 -14.05 -3.22
CA ARG A 27 -10.39 -14.96 -4.22
C ARG A 27 -11.89 -15.18 -4.08
N ASP A 28 -12.52 -14.69 -3.02
CA ASP A 28 -13.98 -14.73 -2.90
C ASP A 28 -14.62 -13.91 -4.03
N PRO A 29 -15.53 -14.47 -4.83
CA PRO A 29 -16.18 -13.77 -5.94
C PRO A 29 -16.92 -12.47 -5.55
N HIS A 30 -17.29 -12.31 -4.28
CA HIS A 30 -17.94 -11.10 -3.78
C HIS A 30 -16.95 -9.96 -3.53
N VAL A 31 -15.66 -10.26 -3.35
CA VAL A 31 -14.62 -9.25 -3.20
C VAL A 31 -14.28 -8.71 -4.59
N LYS A 32 -14.47 -7.39 -4.77
CA LYS A 32 -14.17 -6.71 -6.04
C LYS A 32 -12.89 -5.89 -5.97
N GLU A 33 -12.53 -5.43 -4.79
CA GLU A 33 -11.40 -4.54 -4.58
C GLU A 33 -10.65 -4.87 -3.29
N VAL A 34 -9.32 -4.73 -3.34
CA VAL A 34 -8.43 -4.78 -2.19
C VAL A 34 -7.71 -3.44 -2.11
N LEU A 35 -8.08 -2.62 -1.12
CA LEU A 35 -7.41 -1.36 -0.81
C LEU A 35 -6.22 -1.59 0.12
N LEU A 36 -5.01 -1.32 -0.39
CA LEU A 36 -3.76 -1.38 0.38
C LEU A 36 -3.56 -0.07 1.16
N ALA A 37 -3.98 -0.09 2.42
CA ALA A 37 -3.82 1.01 3.38
C ALA A 37 -2.55 0.85 4.23
N LEU A 38 -1.40 0.72 3.57
CA LEU A 38 -0.09 0.61 4.23
C LEU A 38 0.51 1.99 4.49
N ASN A 39 1.35 2.07 5.53
CA ASN A 39 2.10 3.29 5.86
C ASN A 39 2.91 3.79 4.66
N ALA A 40 3.10 5.10 4.57
CA ALA A 40 3.89 5.75 3.53
C ALA A 40 5.42 5.60 3.73
N THR A 41 5.87 4.45 4.23
CA THR A 41 7.29 4.15 4.47
C THR A 41 7.85 3.23 3.39
N VAL A 42 9.17 3.02 3.40
CA VAL A 42 9.86 2.12 2.44
C VAL A 42 9.36 0.69 2.60
N GLU A 43 9.17 0.21 3.83
CA GLU A 43 8.64 -1.12 4.16
C GLU A 43 7.19 -1.25 3.69
N GLY A 44 6.37 -0.21 3.91
CA GLY A 44 4.99 -0.16 3.42
C GLY A 44 4.91 -0.21 1.89
N GLN A 45 5.76 0.53 1.18
CA GLN A 45 5.87 0.49 -0.28
C GLN A 45 6.29 -0.88 -0.78
N SER A 46 7.32 -1.47 -0.17
CA SER A 46 7.85 -2.78 -0.54
C SER A 46 6.80 -3.88 -0.31
N THR A 47 6.10 -3.82 0.82
CA THR A 47 5.00 -4.73 1.15
C THR A 47 3.82 -4.55 0.18
N ALA A 48 3.46 -3.32 -0.18
CA ALA A 48 2.41 -3.07 -1.18
C ALA A 48 2.78 -3.69 -2.53
N HIS A 49 4.02 -3.48 -2.99
CA HIS A 49 4.49 -4.02 -4.25
C HIS A 49 4.43 -5.55 -4.25
N TYR A 50 4.92 -6.18 -3.19
CA TYR A 50 4.82 -7.62 -3.00
C TYR A 50 3.37 -8.13 -3.04
N LEU A 51 2.45 -7.44 -2.36
CA LEU A 51 1.04 -7.83 -2.33
C LEU A 51 0.36 -7.72 -3.70
N MET A 52 0.71 -6.71 -4.51
CA MET A 52 0.17 -6.60 -5.87
C MET A 52 0.49 -7.85 -6.71
N ASP A 53 1.74 -8.31 -6.67
CA ASP A 53 2.17 -9.50 -7.42
C ASP A 53 1.44 -10.75 -6.93
N ARG A 54 1.27 -10.90 -5.62
CA ARG A 54 0.57 -12.05 -5.02
C ARG A 54 -0.94 -12.05 -5.28
N LEU A 55 -1.54 -10.87 -5.48
CA LEU A 55 -2.98 -10.70 -5.74
C LEU A 55 -3.34 -10.73 -7.23
N ALA A 56 -2.36 -10.69 -8.14
CA ALA A 56 -2.59 -10.65 -9.59
C ALA A 56 -3.52 -11.78 -10.10
N GLY A 57 -3.51 -12.95 -9.46
CA GLY A 57 -4.37 -14.10 -9.82
C GLY A 57 -5.75 -14.14 -9.14
N ALA A 58 -6.11 -13.16 -8.32
CA ALA A 58 -7.37 -13.16 -7.56
C ALA A 58 -8.54 -12.49 -8.29
N ASN A 59 -8.31 -11.91 -9.48
CA ASN A 59 -9.32 -11.19 -10.27
C ASN A 59 -10.03 -10.07 -9.49
N VAL A 60 -9.26 -9.33 -8.68
CA VAL A 60 -9.71 -8.16 -7.92
C VAL A 60 -8.95 -6.91 -8.37
N THR A 61 -9.60 -5.76 -8.26
CA THR A 61 -8.90 -4.48 -8.39
C THR A 61 -8.04 -4.27 -7.15
N VAL A 62 -6.75 -4.02 -7.33
CA VAL A 62 -5.87 -3.63 -6.22
C VAL A 62 -5.64 -2.14 -6.31
N SER A 63 -6.00 -1.43 -5.25
CA SER A 63 -5.82 0.02 -5.13
C SER A 63 -5.00 0.34 -3.89
N ARG A 64 -4.54 1.59 -3.77
CA ARG A 64 -3.82 2.06 -2.59
C ARG A 64 -4.29 3.45 -2.22
N LEU A 65 -4.11 3.81 -0.95
CA LEU A 65 -4.31 5.19 -0.51
C LEU A 65 -3.34 6.13 -1.26
N ALA A 66 -3.86 7.28 -1.65
CA ALA A 66 -3.05 8.32 -2.26
C ALA A 66 -2.04 8.88 -1.25
N TYR A 67 -0.89 9.32 -1.76
CA TYR A 67 0.09 10.10 -1.00
C TYR A 67 0.13 11.51 -1.54
N GLY A 68 0.28 12.47 -0.64
CA GLY A 68 0.45 13.86 -1.01
C GLY A 68 0.12 14.79 0.14
N VAL A 69 -0.25 16.01 -0.22
CA VAL A 69 -0.52 17.10 0.72
C VAL A 69 -1.83 16.84 1.49
N PRO A 70 -1.82 16.89 2.83
CA PRO A 70 -3.05 16.79 3.62
C PRO A 70 -3.96 18.00 3.39
N ILE A 71 -5.28 17.79 3.46
CA ILE A 71 -6.25 18.89 3.39
C ILE A 71 -6.04 19.81 4.59
N GLY A 72 -5.90 21.11 4.34
CA GLY A 72 -5.64 22.12 5.37
C GLY A 72 -4.17 22.25 5.78
N GLY A 73 -3.25 21.49 5.17
CA GLY A 73 -1.81 21.71 5.31
C GLY A 73 -1.34 22.87 4.43
N GLU A 74 -0.39 23.66 4.93
CA GLU A 74 0.30 24.68 4.14
C GLU A 74 1.56 24.09 3.51
N LEU A 75 1.84 24.46 2.26
CA LEU A 75 2.99 23.91 1.51
C LEU A 75 4.33 24.22 2.17
N ASP A 76 4.42 25.38 2.85
CA ASP A 76 5.64 25.86 3.50
C ASP A 76 6.10 24.96 4.67
N TYR A 77 5.21 24.11 5.18
CA TYR A 77 5.49 23.20 6.29
C TYR A 77 5.64 21.73 5.87
N LEU A 78 5.65 21.44 4.57
CA LEU A 78 5.78 20.07 4.07
C LEU A 78 7.24 19.71 3.79
N ASP A 79 7.60 18.47 4.07
CA ASP A 79 8.89 17.92 3.66
C ASP A 79 8.94 17.70 2.13
N GLU A 80 10.16 17.67 1.60
CA GLU A 80 10.40 17.45 0.16
C GLU A 80 9.81 16.13 -0.34
N GLY A 81 9.80 15.09 0.50
CA GLY A 81 9.26 13.77 0.16
C GLY A 81 7.75 13.80 -0.07
N THR A 82 7.01 14.45 0.83
CA THR A 82 5.56 14.68 0.69
C THR A 82 5.24 15.50 -0.55
N LEU A 83 6.01 16.56 -0.81
CA LEU A 83 5.82 17.42 -1.99
C LEU A 83 6.07 16.65 -3.30
N ALA A 84 7.17 15.90 -3.35
CA ALA A 84 7.51 15.05 -4.51
C ALA A 84 6.44 13.98 -4.76
N ALA A 85 5.93 13.35 -3.70
CA ALA A 85 4.84 12.38 -3.78
C ALA A 85 3.56 13.01 -4.35
N ALA A 86 3.19 14.20 -3.88
CA ALA A 86 2.03 14.94 -4.38
C ALA A 86 2.16 15.29 -5.87
N VAL A 87 3.33 15.78 -6.30
CA VAL A 87 3.60 16.13 -7.70
C VAL A 87 3.56 14.90 -8.62
N LYS A 88 4.05 13.76 -8.14
CA LYS A 88 3.99 12.48 -8.88
C LYS A 88 2.57 11.94 -8.97
N ALA A 89 1.77 12.11 -7.90
CA ALA A 89 0.40 11.65 -7.83
C ALA A 89 -0.62 12.63 -8.43
N ARG A 90 -0.16 13.78 -8.98
CA ARG A 90 -1.04 14.80 -9.56
C ARG A 90 -1.94 14.19 -10.63
N LYS A 91 -3.23 14.52 -10.59
CA LYS A 91 -4.21 14.14 -11.62
C LYS A 91 -4.58 15.39 -12.42
N ALA A 92 -4.69 15.25 -13.73
CA ALA A 92 -5.34 16.27 -14.54
C ALA A 92 -6.82 16.34 -14.14
N MET A 93 -7.38 17.55 -14.15
CA MET A 93 -8.82 17.77 -14.00
C MET A 93 -9.55 17.53 -15.31
#